data_AF-A0A0F8DEH2-F1
#
_entry.id   AF-A0A0F8DEH2-F1
#
_cell.length_a   1.000
_cell.length_b   1.000
_cell.length_c   1.000
_cell.angle_alpha   90.00
_cell.angle_beta   90.00
_cell.angle_gamma   90.00
#
_symmetry.space_group_name_H-M   'P 1'
#
loop_
_entity.id
_entity.type
_entity.pdbx_description
1 polymer ?
#
loop_
_entity_poly.entity_id
_entity_poly.type
_entity_poly.pdbx_seq_one_letter_code
_entity_poly.pdbx_strand_id
1 'polypeptide(L)'
;MDIKMNKDTAELLSIISGIVEEEPELLNARENEIYLRLSETGFEDAALALAERKFSLIGLFCAEAFEKKSGFTLFYVFKQAGQAPALVPVSYTHLTLPTKRIV
;
A
#
# COMPACT_ATOMS: atom_id res chain seq x y z
N MET A 1 -0.91 19.89 4.80
CA MET A 1 0.54 19.62 4.82
C MET A 1 0.92 19.35 3.38
N ASP A 2 1.68 20.24 2.75
CA ASP A 2 2.08 20.06 1.35
C ASP A 2 2.96 18.82 1.23
N ILE A 3 2.47 17.82 0.50
CA ILE A 3 3.20 16.58 0.24
C ILE A 3 4.33 16.91 -0.72
N LYS A 4 5.57 16.93 -0.23
CA LYS A 4 6.74 17.17 -1.08
C LYS A 4 7.07 15.89 -1.83
N MET A 5 6.52 15.77 -3.04
CA MET A 5 6.70 14.60 -3.91
C MET A 5 8.17 14.48 -4.34
N ASN A 6 8.85 13.40 -3.95
CA ASN A 6 10.21 13.10 -4.42
C ASN A 6 10.14 12.31 -5.75
N LYS A 7 11.27 12.20 -6.44
CA LYS A 7 11.36 11.54 -7.76
C LYS A 7 10.90 10.07 -7.70
N ASP A 8 11.32 9.35 -6.67
CA ASP A 8 10.98 7.94 -6.45
C ASP A 8 9.46 7.75 -6.26
N THR A 9 8.80 8.71 -5.61
CA THR A 9 7.34 8.72 -5.42
C THR A 9 6.60 8.88 -6.74
N ALA A 10 7.04 9.80 -7.58
CA ALA A 10 6.42 10.03 -8.89
C ALA A 10 6.61 8.82 -9.83
N GLU A 11 7.79 8.19 -9.78
CA GLU A 11 8.09 7.00 -10.59
C GLU A 11 7.22 5.81 -10.18
N LEU A 12 7.15 5.52 -8.87
CA LEU A 12 6.32 4.43 -8.36
C LEU A 12 4.83 4.65 -8.66
N LEU A 13 4.33 5.87 -8.46
CA LEU A 13 2.96 6.26 -8.82
C LEU A 13 2.70 6.01 -10.30
N SER A 14 3.61 6.44 -11.18
CA SER A 14 3.48 6.22 -12.62
C SER A 14 3.48 4.74 -12.99
N ILE A 15 4.28 3.91 -12.30
CA ILE A 15 4.29 2.46 -12.51
C ILE A 15 2.92 1.88 -12.14
N ILE A 16 2.44 2.17 -10.93
CA ILE A 16 1.19 1.61 -10.40
C ILE A 16 0.00 2.08 -11.23
N SER A 17 -0.12 3.38 -11.54
CA SER A 17 -1.16 3.92 -12.41
C SER A 17 -1.15 3.33 -13.83
N GLY A 18 -0.03 2.80 -14.30
CA GLY A 18 0.07 2.09 -15.59
C GLY A 18 -0.31 0.61 -15.51
N ILE A 19 -0.53 0.07 -14.32
CA ILE A 19 -0.88 -1.33 -14.07
C ILE A 19 -2.36 -1.48 -13.74
N VAL A 20 -2.86 -0.63 -12.83
CA VAL A 20 -4.23 -0.74 -12.32
C VAL A 20 -5.21 0.03 -13.21
N GLU A 21 -6.41 -0.52 -13.41
CA GLU A 21 -7.48 0.16 -14.17
C GLU A 21 -8.04 1.39 -13.43
N GLU A 22 -8.03 1.34 -12.10
CA GLU A 22 -8.50 2.42 -11.21
C GLU A 22 -7.33 3.27 -10.74
N GLU A 23 -7.49 4.60 -10.70
CA GLU A 23 -6.40 5.45 -10.22
C GLU A 23 -6.07 5.18 -8.74
N PRO A 24 -4.78 4.97 -8.40
CA PRO A 24 -4.35 4.80 -7.01
C PRO A 24 -4.54 6.09 -6.22
N GLU A 25 -5.10 5.97 -5.00
CA GLU A 25 -5.26 7.12 -4.10
C GLU A 25 -3.98 7.31 -3.27
N LEU A 26 -3.24 8.39 -3.50
CA LEU A 26 -2.11 8.78 -2.67
C LEU A 26 -2.61 9.33 -1.33
N LEU A 27 -2.48 8.54 -0.26
CA LEU A 27 -2.85 8.96 1.08
C LEU A 27 -1.79 9.87 1.72
N ASN A 28 -0.52 9.51 1.55
CA ASN A 28 0.59 10.23 2.14
C ASN A 28 1.91 9.90 1.42
N ALA A 29 2.87 10.83 1.42
CA ALA A 29 4.24 10.55 1.04
C ALA A 29 5.22 11.26 2.00
N ARG A 30 6.20 10.51 2.46
CA ARG A 30 7.32 10.96 3.29
C ARG A 30 8.62 10.67 2.55
N GLU A 31 9.72 11.20 3.07
CA GLU A 31 11.05 11.09 2.44
C GLU A 31 11.43 9.66 2.05
N ASN A 32 11.00 8.65 2.83
CA ASN A 32 11.34 7.24 2.62
C ASN A 32 10.12 6.31 2.54
N GLU A 33 8.90 6.84 2.47
CA GLU A 33 7.68 6.01 2.60
C GLU A 33 6.55 6.61 1.79
N ILE A 34 5.85 5.79 1.00
CA ILE A 34 4.71 6.21 0.20
C ILE A 34 3.52 5.35 0.59
N TYR A 35 2.37 5.95 0.87
CA TYR A 35 1.14 5.27 1.24
C TYR A 35 0.13 5.37 0.09
N LEU A 36 -0.07 4.27 -0.62
CA LEU A 36 -0.97 4.16 -1.77
C LEU A 36 -2.15 3.25 -1.48
N ARG A 37 -3.37 3.81 -1.46
CA ARG A 37 -4.57 2.99 -1.37
C ARG A 37 -4.93 2.47 -2.77
N LEU A 38 -5.13 1.16 -2.83
CA LEU A 38 -5.69 0.45 -3.98
C LEU A 38 -7.01 -0.21 -3.59
N SER A 39 -7.85 -0.47 -4.58
CA SER A 39 -8.93 -1.45 -4.46
C SER A 39 -8.37 -2.86 -4.31
N GLU A 40 -9.21 -3.82 -3.93
CA GLU A 40 -8.79 -5.22 -3.78
C GLU A 40 -8.32 -5.82 -5.12
N THR A 41 -9.07 -5.57 -6.19
CA THR A 41 -8.69 -5.95 -7.56
C THR A 41 -7.42 -5.24 -8.01
N GLY A 42 -7.33 -3.92 -7.81
CA GLY A 42 -6.12 -3.16 -8.13
C GLY A 42 -4.89 -3.63 -7.35
N PHE A 43 -5.07 -4.12 -6.12
CA PHE A 43 -3.99 -4.69 -5.34
C PHE A 43 -3.47 -6.01 -5.93
N GLU A 44 -4.33 -6.92 -6.38
CA GLU A 44 -3.91 -8.18 -7.01
C GLU A 44 -3.03 -7.92 -8.24
N ASP A 45 -3.49 -7.03 -9.12
CA ASP A 45 -2.76 -6.63 -10.33
C ASP A 45 -1.42 -5.95 -9.98
N ALA A 46 -1.45 -5.01 -9.05
CA ALA A 46 -0.26 -4.30 -8.61
C ALA A 46 0.76 -5.25 -7.94
N ALA A 47 0.31 -6.18 -7.10
CA ALA A 47 1.21 -7.09 -6.38
C ALA A 47 1.97 -8.00 -7.34
N LEU A 48 1.29 -8.55 -8.35
CA LEU A 48 1.93 -9.36 -9.40
C LEU A 48 2.94 -8.54 -10.20
N ALA A 49 2.53 -7.36 -10.66
CA ALA A 49 3.35 -6.48 -11.46
C ALA A 49 4.58 -5.92 -10.70
N LEU A 50 4.47 -5.69 -9.40
CA LEU A 50 5.57 -5.32 -8.51
C LEU A 50 6.56 -6.48 -8.36
N ALA A 51 6.07 -7.70 -8.18
CA ALA A 51 6.93 -8.90 -8.09
C ALA A 51 7.74 -9.12 -9.37
N GLU A 52 7.12 -8.96 -10.56
CA GLU A 52 7.81 -9.04 -11.85
C GLU A 52 8.94 -8.00 -11.98
N ARG A 53 8.73 -6.80 -11.41
CA ARG A 53 9.70 -5.69 -11.37
C ARG A 53 10.72 -5.79 -10.24
N LYS A 54 10.84 -6.95 -9.60
CA LYS A 54 11.83 -7.23 -8.53
C LYS A 54 11.61 -6.45 -7.23
N PHE A 55 10.39 -5.98 -6.99
CA PHE A 55 10.00 -5.59 -5.64
C PHE A 55 9.85 -6.84 -4.77
N SER A 56 10.41 -6.78 -3.57
CA SER A 56 10.23 -7.80 -2.53
C SER A 56 9.17 -7.35 -1.54
N LEU A 57 8.24 -8.23 -1.18
CA LEU A 57 7.40 -8.02 -0.01
C LEU A 57 8.26 -8.17 1.25
N ILE A 58 8.47 -7.10 2.00
CA ILE A 58 9.35 -7.05 3.18
C ILE A 58 8.59 -6.88 4.50
N GLY A 59 7.28 -6.63 4.44
CA GLY A 59 6.47 -6.43 5.64
C GLY A 59 4.98 -6.59 5.37
N LEU A 60 4.29 -7.14 6.37
CA LEU A 60 2.85 -7.25 6.44
C LEU A 60 2.43 -6.86 7.85
N PHE A 61 1.57 -5.86 7.99
CA PHE A 61 1.04 -5.48 9.30
C PHE A 61 -0.40 -4.99 9.21
N CYS A 62 -1.09 -5.03 10.34
CA CYS A 62 -2.47 -4.57 10.49
C CYS A 62 -2.47 -3.36 11.44
N ALA A 63 -3.18 -2.30 11.07
CA ALA A 63 -3.44 -1.19 11.98
C ALA A 63 -4.94 -1.01 12.19
N GLU A 64 -5.34 -0.84 13.44
CA GLU A 64 -6.69 -0.41 13.80
C GLU A 64 -6.81 1.11 13.69
N ALA A 65 -7.98 1.59 13.26
CA ALA A 65 -8.32 3.01 13.25
C ALA A 65 -7.41 3.92 12.39
N PHE A 66 -6.77 3.37 11.35
CA PHE A 66 -5.92 4.15 10.43
C PHE A 66 -6.71 5.25 9.70
N GLU A 67 -6.11 6.44 9.51
CA GLU A 67 -6.74 7.59 8.86
C GLU A 67 -8.10 8.02 9.47
N LYS A 68 -8.28 7.79 10.79
CA LYS A 68 -9.54 8.04 11.52
C LYS A 68 -10.75 7.26 10.99
N LYS A 69 -10.54 6.23 10.19
CA LYS A 69 -11.60 5.31 9.74
C LYS A 69 -11.74 4.18 10.74
N SER A 70 -12.97 3.82 11.14
CA SER A 70 -13.21 2.66 11.99
C SER A 70 -12.83 1.35 11.29
N GLY A 71 -12.24 0.40 12.01
CA GLY A 71 -11.89 -0.93 11.49
C GLY A 71 -10.38 -1.16 11.38
N PHE A 72 -10.02 -2.22 10.65
CA PHE A 72 -8.65 -2.67 10.45
C PHE A 72 -8.18 -2.39 9.02
N THR A 73 -6.94 -1.93 8.85
CA THR A 73 -6.28 -1.76 7.55
C THR A 73 -5.08 -2.69 7.48
N LEU A 74 -4.97 -3.48 6.41
CA LEU A 74 -3.79 -4.28 6.13
C LEU A 74 -2.81 -3.49 5.26
N PHE A 75 -1.54 -3.54 5.63
CA PHE A 75 -0.46 -2.87 4.93
C PHE A 75 0.49 -3.92 4.36
N TYR A 76 0.76 -3.80 3.06
CA TYR A 76 1.78 -4.57 2.37
C TYR A 76 2.94 -3.63 2.05
N VAL A 77 4.14 -3.99 2.48
CA VAL A 77 5.36 -3.19 2.25
C VAL A 77 6.20 -3.85 1.19
N PHE A 78 6.31 -3.19 0.04
CA PHE A 78 7.15 -3.61 -1.07
C PHE A 78 8.43 -2.79 -1.13
N LYS A 79 9.56 -3.42 -1.42
CA LYS A 79 10.85 -2.75 -1.57
C LYS A 79 11.61 -3.30 -2.76
N GLN A 80 12.06 -2.41 -3.63
CA GLN A 80 13.07 -2.71 -4.65
C GLN A 80 14.44 -2.22 -4.16
N ALA A 81 15.51 -2.95 -4.51
CA ALA A 81 16.87 -2.54 -4.16
C ALA A 81 17.20 -1.18 -4.79
N GLY A 82 17.73 -0.24 -4.00
CA GLY A 82 18.09 1.10 -4.46
C GLY A 82 16.93 2.09 -4.57
N GLN A 83 15.70 1.73 -4.19
CA GLN A 83 14.54 2.62 -4.14
C GLN A 83 13.95 2.73 -2.72
N ALA A 84 13.23 3.82 -2.45
CA ALA A 84 12.43 3.96 -1.23
C ALA A 84 11.33 2.87 -1.14
N PRO A 85 11.03 2.34 0.05
CA PRO A 85 9.97 1.35 0.21
C PRO A 85 8.59 1.94 -0.10
N ALA A 86 7.80 1.17 -0.84
CA ALA A 86 6.41 1.41 -1.16
C ALA A 86 5.51 0.75 -0.12
N LEU A 87 4.66 1.52 0.56
CA LEU A 87 3.62 0.97 1.42
C LEU A 87 2.28 1.03 0.68
N VAL A 88 1.69 -0.12 0.45
CA VAL A 88 0.38 -0.25 -0.19
C VAL A 88 -0.64 -0.62 0.90
N PRO A 89 -1.31 0.36 1.52
CA PRO A 89 -2.48 0.11 2.35
C PRO A 89 -3.63 -0.44 1.51
N VAL A 90 -4.01 -1.69 1.78
CA VAL A 90 -5.24 -2.28 1.26
C VAL A 90 -6.30 -2.15 2.36
N SER A 91 -7.29 -1.32 2.10
CA SER A 91 -8.39 -1.10 3.04
C SER A 91 -9.41 -2.22 2.90
N TYR A 92 -9.36 -3.21 3.79
CA TYR A 92 -10.45 -4.17 3.92
C TYR A 92 -11.51 -3.58 4.85
N THR A 93 -12.68 -3.27 4.33
CA THR A 93 -13.82 -2.78 5.12
C THR A 93 -14.42 -3.86 6.03
N HIS A 94 -14.06 -5.14 5.85
CA HIS A 94 -14.71 -6.28 6.51
C HIS A 94 -13.75 -7.32 7.11
N LEU A 95 -12.60 -6.91 7.64
CA LEU A 95 -11.84 -7.79 8.55
C LEU A 95 -12.53 -7.80 9.92
N THR A 96 -13.58 -8.61 10.05
CA THR A 96 -14.05 -9.04 11.38
C THR A 96 -13.03 -10.05 11.92
N LEU A 97 -12.13 -9.59 12.79
CA LEU A 97 -11.33 -10.51 13.58
C LEU A 97 -12.29 -11.43 14.35
N PRO A 98 -12.06 -12.76 14.37
CA PRO A 98 -12.84 -13.64 15.22
C PRO A 98 -12.66 -13.20 16.67
N THR A 99 -13.71 -12.66 17.27
CA THR A 99 -13.76 -12.18 18.66
C THR A 99 -13.68 -13.32 19.69
N LYS A 100 -13.69 -14.58 19.23
CA LYS A 100 -13.45 -15.74 20.09
C LYS A 100 -11.94 -15.93 20.24
N ARG A 101 -11.44 -15.65 21.45
CA ARG A 101 -10.14 -16.17 21.91
C ARG A 101 -10.15 -17.68 21.72
N ILE A 102 -9.19 -18.19 20.93
CA ILE A 102 -8.79 -19.59 21.01
C ILE A 102 -7.98 -19.67 22.32
N VAL A 103 -8.61 -20.19 23.36
CA VAL A 103 -7.98 -20.50 24.66
C VAL A 103 -7.63 -21.97 24.67
#